data_AF-A0A9P8JCZ4-F1
#
_entry.id   AF-A0A9P8JCZ4-F1
#
_cell.length_a   1.000
_cell.length_b   1.000
_cell.length_c   1.000
_cell.angle_alpha   90.00
_cell.angle_beta   90.00
_cell.angle_gamma   90.00
#
_symmetry.space_group_name_H-M   'P 1'
#
loop_
_entity.id
_entity.type
_entity.pdbx_description
1 polymer ?
#
loop_
_entity_poly.entity_id
_entity_poly.type
_entity_poly.pdbx_seq_one_letter_code
_entity_poly.pdbx_strand_id
1 'polypeptide(L)'
;MTDQPDARERLRQNFLNHDPKQHPNRWEHLWQKDDLPWDKGFASPALADALADKKDLLPTPQPGRRLRALVPGCGKGYDVLLLASWGYDAVGVEAAATAVKAANAESKGWEEKPEYAVKDDSRGRGSAKFVFGDFFEKGWEKDAIGEDGSKEGQWDLIYDYTFLCALPPALRPAWAARQSSLLSPGGRLICLEFPTYKPPSTGGPPWALRPETYLAHLSQPGKEVEYDEEGFAVWKEGQNPGEGALERIAHWKPERTHKIGEGTDNVSIWKRR
;
A
#
# COMPACT_ATOMS: atom_id res chain seq x y z
N MET A 1 -12.12 16.50 -4.39
CA MET A 1 -11.69 17.42 -3.32
C MET A 1 -10.38 18.07 -3.72
N THR A 2 -10.34 19.41 -3.70
CA THR A 2 -9.13 20.22 -3.85
C THR A 2 -8.16 19.96 -2.68
N ASP A 3 -6.85 20.03 -2.92
CA ASP A 3 -5.85 20.14 -1.84
C ASP A 3 -6.23 21.36 -1.01
N GLN A 4 -6.88 21.15 0.13
CA GLN A 4 -7.19 22.23 1.06
C GLN A 4 -5.94 22.39 1.93
N PRO A 5 -5.20 23.51 1.84
CA PRO A 5 -4.00 23.73 2.64
C PRO A 5 -4.22 23.44 4.14
N ASP A 6 -5.43 23.74 4.62
CA ASP A 6 -5.86 23.47 5.99
C ASP A 6 -5.88 21.98 6.35
N ALA A 7 -6.30 21.10 5.44
CA ALA A 7 -6.39 19.67 5.70
C ALA A 7 -5.00 19.04 5.85
N ARG A 8 -4.06 19.42 4.99
CA ARG A 8 -2.68 18.94 5.05
C ARG A 8 -1.96 19.47 6.29
N GLU A 9 -2.19 20.73 6.66
CA GLU A 9 -1.59 21.29 7.87
C GLU A 9 -2.16 20.66 9.14
N ARG A 10 -3.48 20.47 9.23
CA ARG A 10 -4.10 19.72 10.35
C ARG A 10 -3.53 18.31 10.47
N LEU A 11 -3.41 17.61 9.34
CA LEU A 11 -2.82 16.28 9.29
C LEU A 11 -1.38 16.32 9.82
N ARG A 12 -0.54 17.21 9.31
CA ARG A 12 0.85 17.39 9.78
C ARG A 12 0.90 17.63 11.29
N GLN A 13 0.09 18.55 11.80
CA GLN A 13 0.03 18.88 13.23
C GLN A 13 -0.31 17.67 14.12
N ASN A 14 -1.20 16.78 13.66
CA ASN A 14 -1.54 15.54 14.39
C ASN A 14 -0.33 14.61 14.59
N PHE A 15 0.66 14.68 13.69
CA PHE A 15 1.85 13.83 13.69
C PHE A 15 3.15 14.56 14.08
N LEU A 16 3.10 15.83 14.47
CA LEU A 16 4.31 16.53 14.95
C LEU A 16 4.78 15.98 16.30
N ASN A 17 6.11 15.83 16.43
CA ASN A 17 6.82 15.52 17.68
C ASN A 17 6.29 14.30 18.46
N HIS A 18 5.73 13.30 17.77
CA HIS A 18 5.29 12.06 18.40
C HIS A 18 6.33 10.95 18.26
N ASP A 19 6.35 10.04 19.23
CA ASP A 19 7.08 8.77 19.13
C ASP A 19 6.49 7.95 17.96
N PRO A 20 7.31 7.48 17.00
CA PRO A 20 6.86 6.58 15.93
C PRO A 20 6.10 5.34 16.43
N LYS A 21 6.33 4.87 17.66
CA LYS A 21 5.55 3.78 18.27
C LYS A 21 4.09 4.13 18.54
N GLN A 22 3.78 5.43 18.63
CA GLN A 22 2.42 5.94 18.79
C GLN A 22 1.75 6.27 17.45
N HIS A 23 2.42 5.98 16.33
CA HIS A 23 1.93 6.32 15.00
C HIS A 23 0.54 5.70 14.71
N PRO A 24 0.26 4.43 15.03
CA PRO A 24 -1.09 3.86 14.90
C PRO A 24 -2.17 4.63 15.69
N ASN A 25 -1.87 5.02 16.94
CA ASN A 25 -2.81 5.76 17.79
C ASN A 25 -3.17 7.14 17.22
N ARG A 26 -2.23 7.77 16.51
CA ARG A 26 -2.47 9.04 15.82
C ARG A 26 -3.41 8.88 14.63
N TRP A 27 -3.33 7.77 13.90
CA TRP A 27 -4.29 7.45 12.83
C TRP A 27 -5.67 7.14 13.41
N GLU A 28 -5.75 6.30 14.45
CA GLU A 28 -7.02 6.00 15.13
C GLU A 28 -7.73 7.27 15.61
N HIS A 29 -6.99 8.24 16.14
CA HIS A 29 -7.55 9.53 16.57
C HIS A 29 -8.26 10.30 15.45
N LEU A 30 -7.71 10.27 14.23
CA LEU A 30 -8.31 10.94 13.06
C LEU A 30 -9.56 10.20 12.59
N TRP A 31 -9.52 8.86 12.60
CA TRP A 31 -10.69 8.03 12.30
C TRP A 31 -11.85 8.25 13.28
N GLN A 32 -11.56 8.35 14.58
CA GLN A 32 -12.58 8.65 15.60
C GLN A 32 -13.24 10.03 15.40
N LYS A 33 -12.54 10.97 14.75
CA LYS A 33 -13.02 12.32 14.45
C LYS A 33 -13.64 12.47 13.06
N ASP A 34 -13.62 11.42 12.25
CA ASP A 34 -14.01 11.47 10.83
C ASP A 34 -13.24 12.56 10.02
N ASP A 35 -12.01 12.90 10.42
CA ASP A 35 -11.11 13.80 9.66
C ASP A 35 -10.24 12.97 8.72
N LEU A 36 -10.79 12.63 7.56
CA LEU A 36 -10.23 11.67 6.61
C LEU A 36 -9.82 12.31 5.26
N PRO A 37 -8.94 13.33 5.22
CA PRO A 37 -8.63 14.06 3.99
C PRO A 37 -7.95 13.22 2.90
N TRP A 38 -7.40 12.05 3.25
CA TRP A 38 -6.83 11.10 2.29
C TRP A 38 -7.89 10.21 1.62
N ASP A 39 -9.03 9.95 2.27
CA ASP A 39 -10.10 9.10 1.72
C ASP A 39 -10.71 9.75 0.47
N LYS A 40 -10.78 8.98 -0.62
CA LYS A 40 -11.31 9.45 -1.91
C LYS A 40 -12.69 8.90 -2.24
N GLY A 41 -13.19 7.95 -1.45
CA GLY A 41 -14.51 7.37 -1.63
C GLY A 41 -14.62 6.26 -2.68
N PHE A 42 -13.51 5.89 -3.33
CA PHE A 42 -13.49 4.84 -4.35
C PHE A 42 -12.09 4.25 -4.52
N ALA A 43 -12.01 3.13 -5.24
CA ALA A 43 -10.76 2.43 -5.51
C ALA A 43 -9.87 3.20 -6.50
N SER A 44 -8.55 3.04 -6.38
CA SER A 44 -7.58 3.68 -7.25
C SER A 44 -7.80 3.34 -8.74
N PRO A 45 -8.04 4.34 -9.60
CA PRO A 45 -8.12 4.12 -11.05
C PRO A 45 -6.83 3.54 -11.61
N ALA A 46 -5.68 3.97 -11.08
CA ALA A 46 -4.36 3.48 -11.50
C ALA A 46 -4.18 1.99 -11.18
N LEU A 47 -4.73 1.51 -10.05
CA LEU A 47 -4.72 0.08 -9.73
C LEU A 47 -5.62 -0.69 -10.70
N ALA A 48 -6.82 -0.18 -10.99
CA ALA A 48 -7.73 -0.82 -11.94
C ALA A 48 -7.09 -0.98 -13.33
N ASP A 49 -6.41 0.07 -13.82
CA ASP A 49 -5.70 0.06 -15.09
C ASP A 49 -4.49 -0.88 -15.06
N ALA A 50 -3.72 -0.89 -13.97
CA ALA A 50 -2.61 -1.83 -13.81
C ALA A 50 -3.06 -3.30 -13.87
N LEU A 51 -4.18 -3.64 -13.22
CA LEU A 51 -4.76 -4.98 -13.24
C LEU A 51 -5.26 -5.38 -14.63
N ALA A 52 -5.79 -4.41 -15.40
CA ALA A 52 -6.29 -4.64 -16.75
C ALA A 52 -5.18 -4.76 -17.79
N ASP A 53 -4.18 -3.89 -17.74
CA ASP A 53 -3.25 -3.65 -18.84
C ASP A 53 -1.88 -4.30 -18.64
N LYS A 54 -1.53 -4.69 -17.41
CA LYS A 54 -0.21 -5.24 -17.06
C LYS A 54 -0.26 -6.71 -16.64
N LYS A 55 -1.24 -7.47 -17.14
CA LYS A 55 -1.50 -8.87 -16.74
C LYS A 55 -0.30 -9.79 -16.87
N ASP A 56 0.57 -9.54 -17.84
CA ASP A 56 1.83 -10.24 -18.10
C ASP A 56 2.89 -10.03 -17.00
N LEU A 57 2.81 -8.92 -16.27
CA LEU A 57 3.71 -8.59 -15.16
C LEU A 57 3.21 -9.08 -13.81
N LEU A 58 1.93 -9.47 -13.72
CA LEU A 58 1.25 -9.88 -12.49
C LEU A 58 1.39 -11.39 -12.22
N PRO A 59 1.19 -11.83 -10.96
CA PRO A 59 1.25 -13.25 -10.63
C PRO A 59 0.16 -14.02 -11.38
N THR A 60 0.53 -15.21 -11.86
CA THR A 60 -0.41 -16.15 -12.51
C THR A 60 -0.86 -17.20 -11.50
N PRO A 61 -2.18 -17.48 -11.38
CA PRO A 61 -2.68 -18.52 -10.49
C PRO A 61 -2.16 -19.90 -10.91
N GLN A 62 -1.80 -20.71 -9.92
CA GLN A 62 -1.56 -22.14 -10.14
C GLN A 62 -2.91 -22.89 -10.10
N PRO A 63 -3.06 -24.03 -10.80
CA PRO A 63 -4.28 -24.82 -10.76
C PRO A 63 -4.72 -25.13 -9.34
N GLY A 64 -6.00 -24.91 -9.04
CA GLY A 64 -6.59 -25.21 -7.73
C GLY A 64 -6.27 -24.22 -6.60
N ARG A 65 -5.55 -23.12 -6.86
CA ARG A 65 -5.25 -22.10 -5.85
C ARG A 65 -5.59 -20.68 -6.33
N ARG A 66 -6.40 -19.96 -5.53
CA ARG A 66 -6.64 -18.53 -5.73
C ARG A 66 -5.45 -17.71 -5.22
N LEU A 67 -5.12 -16.63 -5.93
CA LEU A 67 -4.06 -15.71 -5.51
C LEU A 67 -4.49 -14.88 -4.31
N ARG A 68 -3.57 -14.63 -3.38
CA ARG A 68 -3.80 -13.77 -2.21
C ARG A 68 -3.25 -12.37 -2.47
N ALA A 69 -4.00 -11.35 -2.10
CA ALA A 69 -3.58 -9.96 -2.20
C ALA A 69 -3.62 -9.25 -0.83
N LEU A 70 -2.64 -8.38 -0.56
CA LEU A 70 -2.58 -7.57 0.65
C LEU A 70 -2.62 -6.07 0.31
N VAL A 71 -3.38 -5.30 1.09
CA VAL A 71 -3.38 -3.84 1.09
C VAL A 71 -3.03 -3.35 2.51
N PRO A 72 -1.78 -2.95 2.77
CA PRO A 72 -1.39 -2.34 4.05
C PRO A 72 -2.02 -0.96 4.24
N GLY A 73 -2.48 -0.66 5.46
CA GLY A 73 -3.12 0.63 5.77
C GLY A 73 -4.37 0.87 4.93
N CYS A 74 -5.25 -0.14 4.84
CA CYS A 74 -6.30 -0.16 3.84
C CYS A 74 -7.40 0.90 4.02
N GLY A 75 -7.48 1.58 5.17
CA GLY A 75 -8.57 2.49 5.48
C GLY A 75 -9.94 1.81 5.30
N LYS A 76 -10.86 2.41 4.53
CA LYS A 76 -12.17 1.81 4.20
C LYS A 76 -12.12 0.66 3.19
N GLY A 77 -10.96 0.36 2.62
CA GLY A 77 -10.76 -0.90 1.91
C GLY A 77 -11.22 -0.94 0.45
N TYR A 78 -11.45 0.20 -0.22
CA TYR A 78 -11.92 0.21 -1.61
C TYR A 78 -11.02 -0.58 -2.56
N ASP A 79 -9.70 -0.50 -2.39
CA ASP A 79 -8.73 -1.25 -3.20
C ASP A 79 -8.73 -2.75 -2.88
N VAL A 80 -9.07 -3.14 -1.65
CA VAL A 80 -9.28 -4.55 -1.27
C VAL A 80 -10.48 -5.11 -2.03
N LEU A 81 -11.58 -4.35 -2.09
CA LEU A 81 -12.78 -4.72 -2.84
C LEU A 81 -12.51 -4.80 -4.35
N LEU A 82 -11.73 -3.85 -4.89
CA LEU A 82 -11.29 -3.90 -6.28
C LEU A 82 -10.49 -5.18 -6.56
N LEU A 83 -9.47 -5.49 -5.75
CA LEU A 83 -8.68 -6.72 -5.92
C LEU A 83 -9.55 -7.98 -5.83
N ALA A 84 -10.52 -8.02 -4.91
CA ALA A 84 -11.46 -9.14 -4.81
C ALA A 84 -12.35 -9.28 -6.07
N SER A 85 -12.74 -8.17 -6.72
CA SER A 85 -13.47 -8.19 -8.00
C SER A 85 -12.64 -8.74 -9.18
N TRP A 86 -11.30 -8.70 -9.06
CA TRP A 86 -10.34 -9.32 -9.99
C TRP A 86 -9.99 -10.76 -9.62
N GLY A 87 -10.69 -11.34 -8.64
CA GLY A 87 -10.56 -12.74 -8.26
C GLY A 87 -9.46 -13.04 -7.24
N TYR A 88 -8.92 -12.05 -6.54
CA TYR A 88 -7.97 -12.28 -5.44
C TYR A 88 -8.70 -12.57 -4.12
N ASP A 89 -8.13 -13.42 -3.27
CA ASP A 89 -8.44 -13.40 -1.84
C ASP A 89 -7.69 -12.24 -1.21
N ALA A 90 -8.37 -11.09 -1.14
CA ALA A 90 -7.79 -9.81 -0.76
C ALA A 90 -8.00 -9.53 0.73
N VAL A 91 -6.93 -9.05 1.37
CA VAL A 91 -6.92 -8.66 2.78
C VAL A 91 -6.42 -7.24 2.92
N GLY A 92 -7.16 -6.42 3.65
CA GLY A 92 -6.70 -5.16 4.18
C GLY A 92 -6.24 -5.31 5.62
N VAL A 93 -5.03 -4.88 5.95
CA VAL A 93 -4.55 -4.76 7.34
C VAL A 93 -4.51 -3.29 7.74
N GLU A 94 -5.09 -2.96 8.89
CA GLU A 94 -5.27 -1.59 9.34
C GLU A 94 -5.11 -1.49 10.86
N ALA A 95 -4.34 -0.50 11.30
CA ALA A 95 -3.96 -0.34 12.71
C ALA A 95 -4.92 0.57 13.49
N ALA A 96 -5.88 1.20 12.81
CA ALA A 96 -7.00 1.92 13.41
C ALA A 96 -8.25 1.02 13.51
N ALA A 97 -8.69 0.70 14.73
CA ALA A 97 -9.87 -0.13 14.96
C ALA A 97 -11.15 0.54 14.40
N THR A 98 -11.22 1.87 14.45
CA THR A 98 -12.35 2.62 13.87
C THR A 98 -12.36 2.53 12.34
N ALA A 99 -11.20 2.52 11.69
CA ALA A 99 -11.07 2.32 10.25
C ALA A 99 -11.53 0.92 9.81
N VAL A 100 -11.13 -0.12 10.56
CA VAL A 100 -11.57 -1.50 10.28
C VAL A 100 -13.09 -1.63 10.38
N LYS A 101 -13.72 -0.99 11.37
CA LYS A 101 -15.20 -0.93 11.47
C LYS A 101 -15.81 -0.22 10.25
N ALA A 102 -15.21 0.89 9.81
CA ALA A 102 -15.65 1.61 8.62
C ALA A 102 -15.50 0.77 7.34
N ALA A 103 -14.40 0.03 7.18
CA ALA A 103 -14.18 -0.87 6.06
C ALA A 103 -15.23 -2.00 6.00
N ASN A 104 -15.52 -2.62 7.14
CA ASN A 104 -16.57 -3.64 7.25
C ASN A 104 -17.98 -3.08 6.99
N ALA A 105 -18.21 -1.79 7.27
CA ALA A 105 -19.47 -1.14 6.93
C ALA A 105 -19.55 -0.83 5.43
N GLU A 106 -18.48 -0.31 4.85
CA GLU A 106 -18.37 0.01 3.42
C GLU A 106 -18.50 -1.22 2.52
N SER A 107 -17.99 -2.37 2.99
CA SER A 107 -18.06 -3.63 2.27
C SER A 107 -19.44 -4.28 2.28
N LYS A 108 -20.42 -3.80 3.03
CA LYS A 108 -21.76 -4.41 3.00
C LYS A 108 -22.39 -4.29 1.62
N GLY A 109 -22.74 -5.43 1.01
CA GLY A 109 -23.36 -5.50 -0.31
C GLY A 109 -22.45 -5.07 -1.46
N TRP A 110 -21.14 -5.02 -1.25
CA TRP A 110 -20.19 -4.61 -2.29
C TRP A 110 -20.24 -5.51 -3.54
N GLU A 111 -20.71 -6.75 -3.42
CA GLU A 111 -20.85 -7.69 -4.52
C GLU A 111 -21.90 -7.26 -5.55
N GLU A 112 -22.87 -6.44 -5.14
CA GLU A 112 -23.95 -5.91 -5.98
C GLU A 112 -23.57 -4.56 -6.63
N LYS A 113 -22.49 -3.92 -6.16
CA LYS A 113 -22.01 -2.63 -6.67
C LYS A 113 -21.37 -2.81 -8.06
N PRO A 114 -21.84 -2.12 -9.13
CA PRO A 114 -21.33 -2.27 -10.49
C PRO A 114 -19.82 -2.03 -10.65
N GLU A 115 -19.26 -1.10 -9.86
CA GLU A 115 -17.82 -0.80 -9.85
C GLU A 115 -16.98 -2.03 -9.47
N TYR A 116 -17.50 -2.91 -8.63
CA TYR A 116 -16.88 -4.16 -8.18
C TYR A 116 -17.48 -5.41 -8.84
N ALA A 117 -18.11 -5.27 -10.02
CA ALA A 117 -18.48 -6.42 -10.83
C ALA A 117 -17.25 -7.28 -11.16
N VAL A 118 -17.44 -8.60 -11.28
CA VAL A 118 -16.39 -9.55 -11.64
C VAL A 118 -15.71 -9.09 -12.93
N LYS A 119 -14.37 -8.97 -12.90
CA LYS A 119 -13.57 -8.48 -14.03
C LYS A 119 -12.95 -9.60 -14.88
N ASP A 120 -12.89 -10.81 -14.32
CA ASP A 120 -12.38 -12.01 -14.97
C ASP A 120 -13.29 -13.20 -14.61
N ASP A 121 -14.21 -13.53 -15.51
CA ASP A 121 -15.17 -14.63 -15.31
C ASP A 121 -14.48 -15.99 -15.11
N SER A 122 -13.28 -16.18 -15.65
CA SER A 122 -12.52 -17.43 -15.47
C SER A 122 -12.02 -17.62 -14.04
N ARG A 123 -11.81 -16.52 -13.32
CA ARG A 123 -11.39 -16.51 -11.90
C ARG A 123 -12.58 -16.37 -10.97
N GLY A 124 -13.66 -15.76 -11.45
CA GLY A 124 -14.80 -15.34 -10.64
C GLY A 124 -14.40 -14.32 -9.57
N ARG A 125 -15.35 -14.04 -8.67
CA ARG A 125 -15.12 -13.17 -7.52
C ARG A 125 -14.23 -13.86 -6.47
N GLY A 126 -13.27 -13.12 -5.92
CA GLY A 126 -12.50 -13.54 -4.75
C GLY A 126 -13.18 -13.15 -3.44
N SER A 127 -12.41 -13.10 -2.35
CA SER A 127 -12.90 -12.65 -1.04
C SER A 127 -12.25 -11.33 -0.61
N ALA A 128 -12.95 -10.58 0.24
CA ALA A 128 -12.42 -9.37 0.87
C ALA A 128 -12.52 -9.51 2.39
N LYS A 129 -11.40 -9.30 3.09
CA LYS A 129 -11.33 -9.30 4.56
C LYS A 129 -10.58 -8.07 5.05
N PHE A 130 -10.99 -7.56 6.21
CA PHE A 130 -10.35 -6.43 6.89
C PHE A 130 -9.95 -6.85 8.29
N VAL A 131 -8.66 -6.73 8.60
CA VAL A 131 -8.08 -7.18 9.86
C VAL A 131 -7.49 -6.00 10.60
N PHE A 132 -7.81 -5.92 11.89
CA PHE A 132 -7.15 -5.02 12.81
C PHE A 132 -5.76 -5.55 13.15
N GLY A 133 -4.72 -4.78 12.81
CA GLY A 133 -3.35 -5.18 13.07
C GLY A 133 -2.34 -4.10 12.70
N ASP A 134 -1.21 -4.11 13.39
CA ASP A 134 -0.05 -3.35 12.97
C ASP A 134 0.69 -4.14 11.89
N PHE A 135 0.86 -3.54 10.71
CA PHE A 135 1.58 -4.13 9.58
C PHE A 135 2.98 -4.62 9.96
N PHE A 136 3.68 -3.91 10.85
CA PHE A 136 5.03 -4.25 11.28
C PHE A 136 5.08 -5.44 12.25
N GLU A 137 3.98 -5.72 12.92
CA GLU A 137 3.87 -6.84 13.85
C GLU A 137 3.47 -8.13 13.14
N LYS A 138 3.69 -9.26 13.82
CA LYS A 138 3.25 -10.59 13.38
C LYS A 138 2.00 -11.00 14.17
N GLY A 139 1.19 -11.86 13.59
CA GLY A 139 0.03 -12.48 14.23
C GLY A 139 -1.30 -12.14 13.56
N TRP A 140 -1.45 -10.92 13.03
CA TRP A 140 -2.65 -10.51 12.29
C TRP A 140 -2.87 -11.37 11.04
N GLU A 141 -1.82 -11.99 10.49
CA GLU A 141 -1.93 -12.90 9.35
C GLU A 141 -2.77 -14.14 9.69
N LYS A 142 -2.76 -14.58 10.95
CA LYS A 142 -3.58 -15.72 11.41
C LYS A 142 -5.07 -15.39 11.31
N ASP A 143 -5.45 -14.18 11.71
CA ASP A 143 -6.82 -13.70 11.63
C ASP A 143 -7.26 -13.48 10.16
N ALA A 144 -6.30 -13.11 9.30
CA ALA A 144 -6.52 -12.91 7.88
C ALA A 144 -6.76 -14.23 7.13
N ILE A 145 -5.81 -15.16 7.20
CA ILE A 145 -5.69 -16.30 6.28
C ILE A 145 -5.52 -17.66 6.99
N GLY A 146 -5.77 -17.74 8.29
CA GLY A 146 -5.79 -18.99 9.09
C GLY A 146 -4.42 -19.43 9.62
N GLU A 147 -4.36 -20.59 10.28
CA GLU A 147 -3.11 -21.10 10.91
C GLU A 147 -1.95 -21.27 9.90
N ASP A 148 -2.26 -21.72 8.68
CA ASP A 148 -1.31 -21.82 7.56
C ASP A 148 -0.76 -20.45 7.11
N GLY A 149 -1.46 -19.37 7.46
CA GLY A 149 -1.10 -18.00 7.20
C GLY A 149 -0.07 -17.39 8.13
N SER A 150 0.32 -18.08 9.20
CA SER A 150 1.36 -17.63 10.12
C SER A 150 2.78 -17.64 9.53
N LYS A 151 2.94 -18.20 8.33
CA LYS A 151 4.21 -18.21 7.60
C LYS A 151 4.37 -16.91 6.81
N GLU A 152 5.59 -16.41 6.72
CA GLU A 152 5.92 -15.34 5.78
C GLU A 152 5.89 -15.86 4.32
N GLY A 153 5.90 -14.96 3.35
CA GLY A 153 5.91 -15.31 1.93
C GLY A 153 4.59 -15.87 1.39
N GLN A 154 3.45 -15.41 1.90
CA GLN A 154 2.12 -15.93 1.55
C GLN A 154 1.34 -15.05 0.57
N TRP A 155 1.85 -13.85 0.27
CA TRP A 155 1.13 -12.87 -0.53
C TRP A 155 1.61 -12.91 -1.98
N ASP A 156 0.70 -13.19 -2.90
CA ASP A 156 0.99 -13.19 -4.33
C ASP A 156 1.05 -11.76 -4.87
N LEU A 157 0.21 -10.88 -4.33
CA LEU A 157 0.21 -9.47 -4.65
C LEU A 157 0.20 -8.63 -3.37
N ILE A 158 1.00 -7.58 -3.32
CA ILE A 158 0.85 -6.52 -2.32
C ILE A 158 0.65 -5.21 -3.08
N TYR A 159 -0.31 -4.39 -2.65
CA TYR A 159 -0.54 -3.07 -3.20
C TYR A 159 -0.32 -2.00 -2.13
N ASP A 160 0.66 -1.13 -2.35
CA ASP A 160 0.97 0.00 -1.50
C ASP A 160 0.52 1.31 -2.18
N TYR A 161 -0.46 1.96 -1.58
CA TYR A 161 -0.86 3.31 -1.96
C TYR A 161 -1.29 4.09 -0.73
N THR A 162 -0.75 5.29 -0.59
CA THR A 162 -0.91 6.15 0.59
C THR A 162 -0.45 5.54 1.92
N PHE A 163 0.21 4.38 1.91
CA PHE A 163 0.76 3.74 3.11
C PHE A 163 2.21 4.14 3.37
N LEU A 164 3.14 3.90 2.43
CA LEU A 164 4.55 4.32 2.65
C LEU A 164 4.67 5.82 2.91
N CYS A 165 3.86 6.66 2.24
CA CYS A 165 3.91 8.10 2.45
C CYS A 165 3.29 8.52 3.79
N ALA A 166 2.45 7.69 4.40
CA ALA A 166 1.93 7.94 5.74
C ALA A 166 3.02 7.77 6.81
N LEU A 167 4.00 6.89 6.56
CA LEU A 167 5.04 6.52 7.52
C LEU A 167 6.15 7.58 7.64
N PRO A 168 6.61 7.91 8.87
CA PRO A 168 7.82 8.71 9.04
C PRO A 168 9.04 8.00 8.43
N PRO A 169 10.06 8.75 7.93
CA PRO A 169 11.24 8.17 7.29
C PRO A 169 11.94 7.05 8.08
N ALA A 170 11.93 7.14 9.42
CA ALA A 170 12.51 6.16 10.32
C ALA A 170 11.87 4.76 10.26
N LEU A 171 10.62 4.63 9.76
CA LEU A 171 9.94 3.34 9.63
C LEU A 171 10.12 2.72 8.23
N ARG A 172 10.74 3.42 7.28
CA ARG A 172 10.86 2.97 5.88
C ARG A 172 11.77 1.74 5.70
N PRO A 173 12.89 1.59 6.44
CA PRO A 173 13.65 0.34 6.41
C PRO A 173 12.81 -0.87 6.84
N ALA A 174 12.07 -0.74 7.95
CA ALA A 174 11.18 -1.78 8.46
C ALA A 174 10.04 -2.08 7.48
N TRP A 175 9.50 -1.05 6.82
CA TRP A 175 8.48 -1.22 5.77
C TRP A 175 9.02 -2.07 4.62
N ALA A 176 10.21 -1.75 4.10
CA ALA A 176 10.78 -2.52 2.99
C ALA A 176 11.07 -3.97 3.39
N ALA A 177 11.64 -4.19 4.58
CA ALA A 177 11.85 -5.53 5.11
C ALA A 177 10.55 -6.33 5.19
N ARG A 178 9.49 -5.70 5.70
CA ARG A 178 8.19 -6.34 5.87
C ARG A 178 7.48 -6.62 4.55
N GLN A 179 7.52 -5.69 3.61
CA GLN A 179 7.01 -5.91 2.25
C GLN A 179 7.72 -7.09 1.59
N SER A 180 9.06 -7.12 1.67
CA SER A 180 9.85 -8.23 1.15
C SER A 180 9.44 -9.53 1.82
N SER A 181 9.44 -9.61 3.15
CA SER A 181 9.19 -10.85 3.90
C SER A 181 7.80 -11.43 3.65
N LEU A 182 6.78 -10.59 3.55
CA LEU A 182 5.40 -10.99 3.28
C LEU A 182 5.21 -11.54 1.85
N LEU A 183 5.96 -11.04 0.88
CA LEU A 183 5.79 -11.41 -0.52
C LEU A 183 6.20 -12.87 -0.78
N SER A 184 5.35 -13.63 -1.47
CA SER A 184 5.70 -14.97 -1.93
C SER A 184 6.86 -14.94 -2.95
N PRO A 185 7.58 -16.05 -3.18
CA PRO A 185 8.69 -16.09 -4.15
C PRO A 185 8.31 -15.62 -5.55
N GLY A 186 7.08 -15.93 -6.00
CA GLY A 186 6.55 -15.50 -7.29
C GLY A 186 5.74 -14.19 -7.24
N GLY A 187 5.64 -13.56 -6.07
CA GLY A 187 4.73 -12.45 -5.85
C GLY A 187 5.17 -11.13 -6.49
N ARG A 188 4.26 -10.16 -6.49
CA ARG A 188 4.50 -8.79 -6.96
C ARG A 188 4.09 -7.76 -5.91
N LEU A 189 4.92 -6.73 -5.75
CA LEU A 189 4.54 -5.52 -5.05
C LEU A 189 4.22 -4.46 -6.10
N ILE A 190 3.02 -3.89 -6.06
CA ILE A 190 2.64 -2.71 -6.83
C ILE A 190 2.69 -1.52 -5.88
N CYS A 191 3.39 -0.46 -6.28
CA CYS A 191 3.40 0.81 -5.56
C CYS A 191 2.79 1.90 -6.46
N LEU A 192 1.77 2.61 -5.96
CA LEU A 192 1.37 3.90 -6.52
C LEU A 192 2.15 4.98 -5.80
N GLU A 193 3.18 5.48 -6.47
CA GLU A 193 4.16 6.41 -5.94
C GLU A 193 3.55 7.82 -5.82
N PHE A 194 3.22 8.21 -4.59
CA PHE A 194 2.62 9.49 -4.25
C PHE A 194 3.07 9.95 -2.86
N PRO A 195 3.27 11.26 -2.61
CA PRO A 195 3.44 12.34 -3.58
C PRO A 195 4.90 12.45 -4.06
N THR A 196 5.11 12.54 -5.37
CA THR A 196 6.44 12.59 -6.01
C THR A 196 6.99 14.01 -6.19
N TYR A 197 6.12 15.03 -6.11
CA TYR A 197 6.45 16.44 -6.41
C TYR A 197 6.76 17.29 -5.17
N LYS A 198 6.47 16.77 -3.97
CA LYS A 198 6.51 17.52 -2.71
C LYS A 198 7.95 17.60 -2.16
N PRO A 199 8.42 18.78 -1.70
CA PRO A 199 9.70 18.90 -1.00
C PRO A 199 9.68 18.24 0.40
N PRO A 200 10.73 17.52 0.84
CA PRO A 200 10.78 16.88 2.16
C PRO A 200 10.64 17.88 3.33
N SER A 201 11.15 19.10 3.15
CA SER A 201 11.04 20.21 4.13
C SER A 201 9.61 20.54 4.55
N THR A 202 8.63 20.16 3.75
CA THR A 202 7.21 20.39 4.05
C THR A 202 6.58 19.26 4.90
N GLY A 203 7.39 18.33 5.42
CA GLY A 203 7.04 17.33 6.42
C GLY A 203 6.09 16.24 5.92
N GLY A 204 5.34 15.63 6.83
CA GLY A 204 4.28 14.66 6.53
C GLY A 204 3.43 14.34 7.76
N PRO A 205 2.46 13.42 7.63
CA PRO A 205 2.05 12.74 6.40
C PRO A 205 1.17 13.62 5.47
N PRO A 206 1.06 13.30 4.18
CA PRO A 206 1.93 12.36 3.48
C PRO A 206 3.35 12.94 3.34
N TRP A 207 4.39 12.14 3.58
CA TRP A 207 5.80 12.51 3.38
C TRP A 207 6.16 12.44 1.90
N ALA A 208 7.18 13.20 1.48
CA ALA A 208 7.70 13.14 0.11
C ALA A 208 8.20 11.73 -0.24
N LEU A 209 7.83 11.23 -1.43
CA LEU A 209 8.23 9.94 -1.97
C LEU A 209 8.56 10.05 -3.46
N ARG A 210 9.78 10.47 -3.77
CA ARG A 210 10.31 10.34 -5.13
C ARG A 210 10.57 8.86 -5.46
N PRO A 211 10.60 8.47 -6.75
CA PRO A 211 10.88 7.09 -7.17
C PRO A 211 12.17 6.49 -6.58
N GLU A 212 13.20 7.33 -6.36
CA GLU A 212 14.47 6.92 -5.77
C GLU A 212 14.33 6.41 -4.33
N THR A 213 13.32 6.88 -3.59
CA THR A 213 13.03 6.37 -2.24
C THR A 213 12.67 4.88 -2.28
N TYR A 214 11.85 4.47 -3.25
CA TYR A 214 11.51 3.06 -3.42
C TYR A 214 12.72 2.23 -3.83
N LEU A 215 13.54 2.75 -4.78
CA LEU A 215 14.78 2.08 -5.20
C LEU A 215 15.75 1.88 -4.03
N ALA A 216 15.98 2.91 -3.22
CA ALA A 216 16.88 2.84 -2.08
C ALA A 216 16.43 1.80 -1.04
N HIS A 217 15.15 1.84 -0.63
CA HIS A 217 14.64 0.96 0.42
C HIS A 217 14.40 -0.47 -0.07
N LEU A 218 13.83 -0.67 -1.27
CA LEU A 218 13.47 -2.00 -1.77
C LEU A 218 14.67 -2.78 -2.34
N SER A 219 15.73 -2.11 -2.79
CA SER A 219 16.96 -2.81 -3.21
C SER A 219 17.77 -3.34 -2.03
N GLN A 220 17.58 -2.78 -0.83
CA GLN A 220 18.21 -3.23 0.42
C GLN A 220 17.22 -3.24 1.60
N PRO A 221 16.22 -4.13 1.59
CA PRO A 221 15.17 -4.15 2.61
C PRO A 221 15.74 -4.26 4.03
N GLY A 222 15.20 -3.45 4.95
CA GLY A 222 15.61 -3.44 6.36
C GLY A 222 16.89 -2.67 6.66
N LYS A 223 17.63 -2.20 5.65
CA LYS A 223 18.83 -1.39 5.88
C LYS A 223 18.50 0.09 5.96
N GLU A 224 19.29 0.79 6.77
CA GLU A 224 19.27 2.25 6.79
C GLU A 224 19.65 2.82 5.43
N VAL A 225 18.97 3.90 5.05
CA VAL A 225 19.16 4.61 3.79
C VAL A 225 19.71 6.00 4.08
N GLU A 226 20.70 6.41 3.30
CA GLU A 226 21.26 7.76 3.35
C GLU A 226 20.24 8.77 2.79
N TYR A 227 20.14 9.94 3.43
CA TYR A 227 19.33 11.06 2.94
C TYR A 227 20.23 12.27 2.70
N ASP A 228 19.99 13.00 1.61
CA ASP A 228 20.72 14.22 1.29
C ASP A 228 20.33 15.40 2.19
N GLU A 229 21.00 16.54 2.01
CA GLU A 229 20.76 17.77 2.79
C GLU A 229 19.32 18.31 2.62
N GLU A 230 18.66 17.99 1.51
CA GLU A 230 17.28 18.36 1.23
C GLU A 230 16.26 17.35 1.82
N GLY A 231 16.74 16.23 2.37
CA GLY A 231 15.94 15.18 2.99
C GLY A 231 15.37 14.16 2.02
N PHE A 232 15.93 14.03 0.81
CA PHE A 232 15.57 12.97 -0.12
C PHE A 232 16.46 11.73 0.06
N ALA A 233 15.87 10.55 -0.12
CA ALA A 233 16.61 9.29 -0.09
C ALA A 233 17.63 9.23 -1.24
N VAL A 234 18.86 8.85 -0.91
CA VAL A 234 19.94 8.68 -1.88
C VAL A 234 19.96 7.23 -2.35
N TRP A 235 19.76 7.03 -3.65
CA TRP A 235 19.96 5.74 -4.32
C TRP A 235 21.19 5.81 -5.23
N LYS A 236 22.04 4.79 -5.15
CA LYS A 236 23.26 4.68 -5.95
C LYS A 236 23.09 3.56 -6.97
N GLU A 237 23.18 3.90 -8.25
CA GLU A 237 23.12 2.91 -9.32
C GLU A 237 24.25 1.88 -9.16
N GLY A 238 23.96 0.61 -9.46
CA GLY A 238 24.92 -0.49 -9.34
C GLY A 238 25.19 -0.96 -7.91
N GLN A 239 24.47 -0.45 -6.91
CA GLN A 239 24.55 -0.97 -5.53
C GLN A 239 24.15 -2.45 -5.48
N ASN A 240 24.95 -3.26 -4.77
CA ASN A 240 24.68 -4.69 -4.62
C ASN A 240 23.32 -4.90 -3.91
N PRO A 241 22.48 -5.83 -4.39
CA PRO A 241 21.21 -6.14 -3.75
C PRO A 241 21.44 -6.68 -2.33
N GLY A 242 20.59 -6.27 -1.40
CA GLY A 242 20.54 -6.85 -0.05
C GLY A 242 19.84 -8.21 -0.02
N GLU A 243 19.87 -8.87 1.14
CA GLU A 243 19.02 -10.02 1.39
C GLU A 243 17.54 -9.62 1.25
N GLY A 244 16.75 -10.43 0.53
CA GLY A 244 15.34 -10.15 0.26
C GLY A 244 15.09 -8.97 -0.69
N ALA A 245 16.11 -8.46 -1.40
CA ALA A 245 15.93 -7.34 -2.32
C ALA A 245 14.79 -7.56 -3.33
N LEU A 246 14.03 -6.49 -3.58
CA LEU A 246 13.08 -6.44 -4.68
C LEU A 246 13.66 -5.62 -5.84
N GLU A 247 13.46 -6.11 -7.05
CA GLU A 247 13.81 -5.39 -8.28
C GLU A 247 12.58 -4.82 -8.97
N ARG A 248 12.68 -3.57 -9.43
CA ARG A 248 11.62 -2.90 -10.19
C ARG A 248 11.60 -3.45 -11.62
N ILE A 249 10.49 -4.07 -12.00
CA ILE A 249 10.30 -4.68 -13.32
C ILE A 249 9.43 -3.82 -14.26
N ALA A 250 8.72 -2.83 -13.72
CA ALA A 250 8.02 -1.82 -14.51
C ALA A 250 7.90 -0.52 -13.73
N HIS A 251 7.86 0.60 -14.46
CA HIS A 251 7.67 1.94 -13.94
C HIS A 251 7.06 2.83 -15.02
N TRP A 252 5.90 3.43 -14.76
CA TRP A 252 5.21 4.29 -15.73
C TRP A 252 4.35 5.35 -15.04
N LYS A 253 3.95 6.38 -15.79
CA LYS A 253 2.91 7.32 -15.35
C LYS A 253 1.53 6.74 -15.66
N PRO A 254 0.62 6.60 -14.69
CA PRO A 254 -0.72 6.10 -14.96
C PRO A 254 -1.52 7.13 -15.79
N GLU A 255 -2.35 6.65 -16.71
CA GLU A 255 -3.25 7.51 -17.48
C GLU A 255 -4.34 8.13 -16.59
N ARG A 256 -4.80 7.36 -15.59
CA ARG A 256 -5.81 7.78 -14.62
C ARG A 256 -5.30 7.54 -13.19
N THR A 257 -5.48 8.51 -12.33
CA THR A 257 -5.25 8.41 -10.88
C THR A 257 -6.22 9.33 -10.15
N HIS A 258 -6.12 9.45 -8.83
CA HIS A 258 -6.87 10.46 -8.08
C HIS A 258 -6.38 11.86 -8.45
N LYS A 259 -7.29 12.84 -8.49
CA LYS A 259 -7.03 14.23 -8.93
C LYS A 259 -5.73 14.86 -8.40
N ILE A 260 -5.35 14.57 -7.15
CA ILE A 260 -4.13 15.15 -6.53
C ILE A 260 -2.83 14.60 -7.13
N GLY A 261 -2.86 13.41 -7.71
CA GLY A 261 -1.72 12.74 -8.33
C GLY A 261 -1.63 12.93 -9.84
N GLU A 262 -2.64 13.53 -10.48
CA GLU A 262 -2.69 13.69 -11.94
C GLU A 262 -1.42 14.38 -12.47
N GLY A 263 -0.77 13.75 -13.46
CA GLY A 263 0.48 14.22 -14.06
C GLY A 263 1.75 14.00 -13.22
N THR A 264 1.65 13.58 -11.95
CA THR A 264 2.80 13.44 -11.04
C THR A 264 3.01 12.05 -10.50
N ASP A 265 1.95 11.29 -10.26
CA ASP A 265 2.04 9.91 -9.78
C ASP A 265 2.83 9.04 -10.77
N ASN A 266 3.52 8.04 -10.22
CA ASN A 266 4.03 6.92 -10.99
C ASN A 266 3.49 5.61 -10.41
N VAL A 267 3.41 4.57 -11.22
CA VAL A 267 3.17 3.21 -10.76
C VAL A 267 4.45 2.42 -10.98
N SER A 268 4.84 1.62 -10.00
CA SER A 268 5.93 0.65 -10.14
C SER A 268 5.48 -0.75 -9.75
N ILE A 269 6.04 -1.75 -10.43
CA ILE A 269 5.88 -3.17 -10.10
C ILE A 269 7.25 -3.72 -9.73
N TRP A 270 7.29 -4.47 -8.62
CA TRP A 270 8.49 -5.05 -8.05
C TRP A 270 8.32 -6.56 -7.86
N LYS A 271 9.40 -7.31 -7.97
CA LYS A 271 9.46 -8.74 -7.63
C LYS A 271 10.71 -9.03 -6.79
N ARG A 272 10.72 -10.14 -6.06
CA ARG A 272 11.93 -10.63 -5.39
C ARG A 272 13.03 -10.95 -6.41
N ARG A 273 14.28 -10.60 -6.06
CA ARG A 273 15.48 -10.93 -6.83
C ARG A 273 16.02 -12.33 -6.47
#